data_AF-A0A1W4WPZ3-F1
#
_entry.id   AF-A0A1W4WPZ3-F1
#
_cell.length_a   1.000
_cell.length_b   1.000
_cell.length_c   1.000
_cell.angle_alpha   90.00
_cell.angle_beta   90.00
_cell.angle_gamma   90.00
#
_symmetry.space_group_name_H-M   'P 1'
#
loop_
_entity.id
_entity.type
_entity.pdbx_description
1 polymer ?
#
loop_
_entity_poly.entity_id
_entity_poly.type
_entity_poly.pdbx_seq_one_letter_code
_entity_poly.pdbx_strand_id
1 'polypeptide(L)'
;MMFWCTSFLLVFFGANPILAIDNLRVVYQWNQLSYNYETESDKFAALDSGAYIPANNVPMGIEVVGRRIFITIPRWKRGVPASLAYISHTGEVNSPTLKPYPNWEAHQSENDSAIPEIVSPFRLRADRCGHLWVLDSGMANILEPEYQNSVPPSIIVFDLNDDSIVRR
;
A
#
# COMPACT_ATOMS: atom_id res chain seq x y z
N MET A 1 13.35 65.58 52.55
CA MET A 1 12.85 65.50 51.16
C MET A 1 13.42 64.24 50.55
N MET A 2 12.64 63.16 50.51
CA MET A 2 13.12 61.85 50.03
C MET A 2 11.95 61.20 49.28
N PHE A 3 12.03 61.21 47.95
CA PHE A 3 11.10 60.48 47.08
C PHE A 3 11.72 59.11 46.81
N TRP A 4 11.04 58.03 47.23
CA TRP A 4 11.31 56.69 46.74
C TRP A 4 10.29 56.38 45.65
N CYS A 5 10.78 56.19 44.42
CA CYS A 5 10.01 55.70 43.29
C CYS A 5 10.16 54.18 43.26
N THR A 6 9.17 53.43 43.71
CA THR A 6 9.16 51.96 43.60
C THR A 6 8.60 51.58 42.23
N SER A 7 9.48 51.24 41.28
CA SER A 7 9.09 50.59 40.02
C SER A 7 8.77 49.12 40.25
N PHE A 8 7.54 48.71 39.96
CA PHE A 8 7.19 47.30 39.78
C PHE A 8 7.55 46.87 38.35
N LEU A 9 8.51 45.97 38.20
CA LEU A 9 8.79 45.26 36.94
C LEU A 9 7.78 44.12 36.78
N LEU A 10 6.78 44.31 35.92
CA LEU A 10 5.92 43.23 35.45
C LEU A 10 6.71 42.37 34.45
N VAL A 11 7.19 41.22 34.91
CA VAL A 11 7.75 40.19 34.03
C VAL A 11 6.58 39.48 33.36
N PHE A 12 6.27 39.87 32.13
CA PHE A 12 5.38 39.09 31.28
C PHE A 12 6.11 37.81 30.84
N PHE A 13 5.78 36.68 31.46
CA PHE A 13 6.03 35.38 30.86
C PHE A 13 5.10 35.24 29.65
N GLY A 14 5.57 35.73 28.49
CA GLY A 14 4.94 35.43 27.22
C GLY A 14 5.03 33.92 26.98
N ALA A 15 3.94 33.21 27.22
CA ALA A 15 3.78 31.85 26.72
C ALA A 15 3.77 31.95 25.20
N ASN A 16 4.92 31.72 24.56
CA ASN A 16 4.96 31.48 23.14
C ASN A 16 4.17 30.19 22.89
N PRO A 17 3.03 30.22 22.18
CA PRO A 17 2.39 28.98 21.78
C PRO A 17 3.37 28.27 20.85
N ILE A 18 3.92 27.15 21.31
CA ILE A 18 4.64 26.23 20.43
C ILE A 18 3.57 25.66 19.50
N LEU A 19 3.40 26.29 18.33
CA LEU A 19 2.67 25.71 17.22
C LEU A 19 3.55 24.60 16.65
N ALA A 20 3.45 23.41 17.24
CA ALA A 20 4.03 22.21 16.67
C ALA A 20 3.27 21.84 15.39
N ILE A 21 3.63 22.46 14.27
CA ILE A 21 3.30 21.95 12.94
C ILE A 21 4.33 20.87 12.65
N ASP A 22 4.09 19.68 13.20
CA ASP A 22 4.94 18.52 12.93
C ASP A 22 4.57 18.02 11.52
N ASN A 23 5.36 18.39 10.53
CA ASN A 23 5.16 17.94 9.17
C ASN A 23 5.50 16.44 9.11
N LEU A 24 4.56 15.62 8.64
CA LEU A 24 4.83 14.21 8.36
C LEU A 24 6.04 14.11 7.41
N ARG A 25 7.01 13.26 7.76
CA ARG A 25 8.17 12.99 6.90
C ARG A 25 7.75 12.02 5.79
N VAL A 26 8.02 12.40 4.55
CA VAL A 26 7.89 11.50 3.40
C VAL A 26 8.96 10.41 3.50
N VAL A 27 8.52 9.15 3.56
CA VAL A 27 9.40 7.98 3.59
C VAL A 27 9.56 7.39 2.19
N TYR A 28 8.46 7.30 1.45
CA TYR A 28 8.42 6.86 0.04
C TYR A 28 7.41 7.70 -0.73
N GLN A 29 7.64 7.83 -2.03
CA GLN A 29 6.77 8.58 -2.93
C GLN A 29 6.82 7.98 -4.33
N TRP A 30 5.72 8.05 -5.07
CA TRP A 30 5.63 7.59 -6.45
C TRP A 30 4.84 8.60 -7.28
N ASN A 31 5.32 8.90 -8.48
CA ASN A 31 4.47 9.51 -9.50
C ASN A 31 3.52 8.47 -10.10
N GLN A 32 4.04 7.26 -10.34
CA GLN A 32 3.31 6.07 -10.74
C GLN A 32 3.93 4.88 -10.03
N LEU A 33 3.09 3.95 -9.57
CA LEU A 33 3.56 2.67 -9.06
C LEU A 33 4.23 1.90 -10.19
N SER A 34 5.25 1.10 -9.87
CA SER A 34 5.91 0.20 -10.80
C SER A 34 6.20 -1.13 -10.11
N TYR A 35 6.21 -2.22 -10.87
CA TYR A 35 6.39 -3.58 -10.33
C TYR A 35 7.76 -4.14 -10.71
N ASN A 36 8.27 -5.02 -9.85
CA ASN A 36 9.54 -5.71 -10.02
C ASN A 36 9.39 -6.90 -10.98
N TYR A 37 9.21 -6.61 -12.26
CA TYR A 37 9.26 -7.62 -13.33
C TYR A 37 10.64 -8.28 -13.39
N GLU A 38 10.69 -9.54 -13.80
CA GLU A 38 11.95 -10.30 -13.92
C GLU A 38 12.83 -9.72 -15.03
N THR A 39 12.23 -9.38 -16.17
CA THR A 39 12.91 -8.72 -17.28
C THR A 39 12.17 -7.46 -17.73
N GLU A 40 12.90 -6.53 -18.36
CA GLU A 40 12.24 -5.39 -19.02
C GLU A 40 11.31 -5.86 -20.15
N SER A 41 11.63 -6.97 -20.83
CA SER A 41 10.75 -7.54 -21.86
C SER A 41 9.37 -7.91 -21.29
N ASP A 42 9.31 -8.50 -20.10
CA ASP A 42 8.04 -8.88 -19.47
C ASP A 42 7.21 -7.64 -19.13
N LYS A 43 7.89 -6.60 -18.63
CA LYS A 43 7.26 -5.30 -18.37
C LYS A 43 6.74 -4.65 -19.66
N PHE A 44 7.50 -4.66 -20.74
CA PHE A 44 7.04 -4.16 -22.04
C PHE A 44 5.85 -4.95 -22.56
N ALA A 45 5.87 -6.28 -22.48
CA ALA A 45 4.73 -7.12 -22.87
C ALA A 45 3.48 -6.84 -22.02
N ALA A 46 3.64 -6.61 -20.72
CA ALA A 46 2.54 -6.24 -19.84
C ALA A 46 1.95 -4.86 -20.16
N LEU A 47 2.80 -3.89 -20.53
CA LEU A 47 2.37 -2.57 -20.98
C LEU A 47 1.62 -2.65 -22.32
N ASP A 48 2.16 -3.39 -23.29
CA ASP A 48 1.61 -3.53 -24.64
C ASP A 48 0.25 -4.26 -24.64
N SER A 49 0.15 -5.35 -23.88
CA SER A 49 -1.11 -6.11 -23.71
C SER A 49 -2.17 -5.38 -22.88
N GLY A 50 -1.81 -4.32 -22.16
CA GLY A 50 -2.69 -3.64 -21.21
C GLY A 50 -2.88 -4.40 -19.88
N ALA A 51 -2.13 -5.48 -19.63
CA ALA A 51 -2.07 -6.14 -18.33
C ALA A 51 -1.49 -5.22 -17.23
N TYR A 52 -0.72 -4.22 -17.64
CA TYR A 52 -0.21 -3.16 -16.79
C TYR A 52 -0.51 -1.78 -17.39
N ILE A 53 -1.36 -1.01 -16.71
CA ILE A 53 -1.67 0.38 -17.05
C ILE A 53 -1.30 1.25 -15.84
N PRO A 54 -0.13 1.92 -15.84
CA PRO A 54 0.40 2.62 -14.66
C PRO A 54 -0.60 3.59 -14.01
N ALA A 55 -1.38 4.32 -14.82
CA ALA A 55 -2.38 5.28 -14.34
C ALA A 55 -3.55 4.66 -13.56
N ASN A 56 -3.79 3.35 -13.71
CA ASN A 56 -4.88 2.63 -13.04
C ASN A 56 -4.45 2.00 -11.70
N ASN A 57 -3.18 2.07 -11.34
CA ASN A 57 -2.62 1.43 -10.14
C ASN A 57 -2.65 2.42 -8.97
N VAL A 58 -3.75 2.42 -8.21
CA VAL A 58 -3.96 3.33 -7.07
C VAL A 58 -3.75 2.57 -5.75
N PRO A 59 -2.75 2.94 -4.92
CA PRO A 59 -2.55 2.31 -3.62
C PRO A 59 -3.62 2.77 -2.62
N MET A 60 -4.20 1.84 -1.86
CA MET A 60 -5.35 2.11 -0.98
C MET A 60 -5.17 1.71 0.48
N GLY A 61 -4.27 0.77 0.75
CA GLY A 61 -4.04 0.19 2.07
C GLY A 61 -2.57 -0.10 2.24
N ILE A 62 -2.07 0.12 3.46
CA ILE A 62 -0.68 -0.11 3.83
C ILE A 62 -0.67 -0.86 5.16
N GLU A 63 0.24 -1.84 5.29
CA GLU A 63 0.58 -2.47 6.57
C GLU A 63 2.09 -2.63 6.68
N VAL A 64 2.67 -2.23 7.81
CA VAL A 64 4.13 -2.29 8.04
C VAL A 64 4.45 -3.46 8.95
N VAL A 65 5.27 -4.40 8.47
CA VAL A 65 5.72 -5.56 9.24
C VAL A 65 7.23 -5.72 9.12
N GLY A 66 7.95 -5.40 10.19
CA GLY A 66 9.41 -5.49 10.22
C GLY A 66 10.04 -4.67 9.08
N ARG A 67 10.66 -5.36 8.11
CA ARG A 67 11.31 -4.74 6.95
C ARG A 67 10.46 -4.75 5.69
N ARG A 68 9.17 -5.10 5.77
CA ARG A 68 8.23 -5.12 4.65
C ARG A 68 7.14 -4.09 4.86
N ILE A 69 6.81 -3.34 3.82
CA ILE A 69 5.62 -2.49 3.77
C ILE A 69 4.72 -3.09 2.71
N PHE A 70 3.63 -3.70 3.14
CA PHE A 70 2.60 -4.24 2.27
C PHE A 70 1.71 -3.12 1.77
N ILE A 71 1.29 -3.21 0.52
CA ILE A 71 0.51 -2.22 -0.20
C ILE A 71 -0.58 -2.96 -0.96
N THR A 72 -1.83 -2.55 -0.79
CA THR A 72 -2.94 -3.03 -1.61
C THR A 72 -3.19 -2.08 -2.77
N ILE A 73 -3.37 -2.65 -3.96
CA ILE A 73 -3.73 -1.96 -5.19
C ILE A 73 -5.03 -2.63 -5.71
N PRO A 74 -6.22 -2.24 -5.19
CA PRO A 74 -7.46 -2.86 -5.58
C PRO A 74 -7.70 -2.76 -7.09
N ARG A 75 -8.26 -3.81 -7.70
CA ARG A 75 -8.55 -3.87 -9.14
C ARG A 75 -9.80 -3.08 -9.50
N TRP A 76 -9.78 -1.76 -9.33
CA TRP A 76 -10.93 -0.91 -9.69
C TRP A 76 -11.10 -0.74 -11.19
N LYS A 77 -9.98 -0.73 -11.92
CA LYS A 77 -9.90 -0.74 -13.37
C LYS A 77 -8.93 -1.84 -13.80
N ARG A 78 -8.96 -2.18 -15.09
CA ARG A 78 -8.00 -3.11 -15.70
C ARG A 78 -6.57 -2.57 -15.63
N GLY A 79 -5.59 -3.45 -15.86
CA GLY A 79 -4.18 -3.06 -15.91
C GLY A 79 -3.50 -2.97 -14.54
N VAL A 80 -4.01 -3.69 -13.54
CA VAL A 80 -3.35 -3.89 -12.25
C VAL A 80 -2.67 -5.26 -12.26
N PRO A 81 -1.33 -5.35 -12.34
CA PRO A 81 -0.62 -6.62 -12.43
C PRO A 81 -0.74 -7.48 -11.16
N ALA A 82 -0.53 -6.86 -10.00
CA ALA A 82 -0.67 -7.49 -8.69
C ALA A 82 -1.41 -6.56 -7.73
N SER A 83 -2.44 -7.09 -7.09
CA SER A 83 -3.35 -6.32 -6.22
C SER A 83 -2.93 -6.29 -4.75
N LEU A 84 -1.96 -7.13 -4.39
CA LEU A 84 -1.25 -7.14 -3.12
C LEU A 84 0.24 -7.27 -3.41
N ALA A 85 1.01 -6.32 -2.90
CA ALA A 85 2.45 -6.26 -3.09
C ALA A 85 3.14 -5.74 -1.83
N TYR A 86 4.47 -5.78 -1.81
CA TYR A 86 5.26 -5.16 -0.76
C TYR A 86 6.51 -4.49 -1.32
N ILE A 87 7.07 -3.59 -0.52
CA ILE A 87 8.40 -3.02 -0.73
C ILE A 87 9.29 -3.33 0.47
N SER A 88 10.60 -3.38 0.25
CA SER A 88 11.58 -3.49 1.34
C SER A 88 11.75 -2.13 2.02
N HIS A 89 11.60 -2.08 3.34
CA HIS A 89 11.84 -0.89 4.16
C HIS A 89 13.35 -0.70 4.44
N THR A 90 14.14 -0.45 3.39
CA THR A 90 15.60 -0.20 3.49
C THR A 90 15.96 1.28 3.40
N GLY A 91 15.11 2.09 2.75
CA GLY A 91 15.32 3.53 2.59
C GLY A 91 16.32 3.91 1.50
N GLU A 92 16.75 2.96 0.67
CA GLU A 92 17.75 3.17 -0.38
C GLU A 92 17.18 3.89 -1.61
N VAL A 93 15.89 3.69 -1.90
CA VAL A 93 15.21 4.24 -3.08
C VAL A 93 13.90 4.88 -2.64
N ASN A 94 13.64 6.10 -3.10
CA ASN A 94 12.44 6.86 -2.73
C ASN A 94 11.16 6.33 -3.39
N SER A 95 11.28 5.70 -4.57
CA SER A 95 10.19 5.13 -5.37
C SER A 95 10.48 3.65 -5.70
N PRO A 96 10.58 2.77 -4.69
CA PRO A 96 10.95 1.38 -4.93
C PRO A 96 9.88 0.66 -5.75
N THR A 97 10.31 -0.32 -6.56
CA THR A 97 9.42 -1.20 -7.29
C THR A 97 8.68 -2.12 -6.32
N LEU A 98 7.41 -2.36 -6.61
CA LEU A 98 6.52 -3.25 -5.88
C LEU A 98 6.86 -4.71 -6.21
N LYS A 99 6.97 -5.55 -5.19
CA LYS A 99 7.09 -7.00 -5.32
C LYS A 99 5.73 -7.63 -5.07
N PRO A 100 5.13 -8.34 -6.03
CA PRO A 100 3.89 -9.07 -5.81
C PRO A 100 4.00 -10.01 -4.62
N TYR A 101 2.90 -10.11 -3.86
CA TYR A 101 2.84 -10.95 -2.68
C TYR A 101 1.72 -11.98 -2.80
N PRO A 102 1.96 -13.25 -2.42
CA PRO A 102 3.27 -13.81 -2.08
C PRO A 102 4.22 -13.92 -3.30
N ASN A 103 3.65 -13.99 -4.51
CA ASN A 103 4.37 -14.12 -5.78
C ASN A 103 3.49 -13.62 -6.94
N TRP A 104 3.92 -13.79 -8.19
CA TRP A 104 3.16 -13.36 -9.37
C TRP A 104 1.93 -14.25 -9.62
N GLU A 105 2.08 -15.54 -9.36
CA GLU A 105 1.10 -16.60 -9.65
C GLU A 105 -0.20 -16.38 -8.87
N ALA A 106 -0.12 -15.91 -7.63
CA ALA A 106 -1.29 -15.58 -6.80
C ALA A 106 -2.20 -14.49 -7.41
N HIS A 107 -1.70 -13.71 -8.39
CA HIS A 107 -2.44 -12.64 -9.07
C HIS A 107 -2.88 -13.00 -10.49
N GLN A 108 -2.50 -14.18 -10.98
CA GLN A 108 -2.79 -14.63 -12.34
C GLN A 108 -3.98 -15.59 -12.36
N SER A 109 -4.75 -15.49 -13.43
CA SER A 109 -5.77 -16.48 -13.77
C SER A 109 -5.14 -17.50 -14.72
N GLU A 110 -5.19 -18.79 -14.40
CA GLU A 110 -4.66 -19.86 -15.28
C GLU A 110 -5.36 -19.91 -16.65
N ASN A 111 -6.61 -19.43 -16.73
CA ASN A 111 -7.38 -19.24 -17.94
C ASN A 111 -8.46 -18.16 -17.71
N ASP A 112 -9.16 -17.73 -18.76
CA ASP A 112 -10.19 -16.68 -18.69
C ASP A 112 -11.34 -16.97 -17.70
N SER A 113 -11.48 -18.22 -17.23
CA SER A 113 -12.50 -18.64 -16.26
C SER A 113 -11.96 -18.88 -14.85
N ALA A 114 -10.63 -18.92 -14.67
CA ALA A 114 -10.00 -19.20 -13.39
C ALA A 114 -9.94 -17.93 -12.54
N ILE A 115 -10.37 -18.04 -11.29
CA ILE A 115 -10.32 -16.95 -10.31
C ILE A 115 -8.90 -16.93 -9.73
N PRO A 116 -8.18 -15.80 -9.77
CA PRO A 116 -6.88 -15.71 -9.13
C PRO A 116 -7.03 -15.90 -7.61
N GLU A 117 -5.98 -16.38 -6.97
CA GLU A 117 -5.97 -16.58 -5.51
C GLU A 117 -6.32 -15.27 -4.78
N ILE A 118 -5.69 -14.17 -5.24
CA ILE A 118 -5.90 -12.81 -4.78
C ILE A 118 -6.56 -12.00 -5.89
N VAL A 119 -7.79 -11.56 -5.66
CA VAL A 119 -8.60 -10.82 -6.63
C VAL A 119 -8.38 -9.32 -6.45
N SER A 120 -8.83 -8.74 -5.34
CA SER A 120 -8.84 -7.29 -5.13
C SER A 120 -8.89 -6.93 -3.64
N PRO A 121 -7.76 -7.08 -2.93
CA PRO A 121 -7.62 -6.64 -1.54
C PRO A 121 -7.70 -5.13 -1.40
N PHE A 122 -8.31 -4.66 -0.31
CA PHE A 122 -8.38 -3.22 -0.02
C PHE A 122 -7.98 -2.85 1.42
N ARG A 123 -7.91 -3.83 2.33
CA ARG A 123 -7.41 -3.65 3.71
C ARG A 123 -6.55 -4.83 4.12
N LEU A 124 -5.54 -4.52 4.92
CA LEU A 124 -4.60 -5.47 5.49
C LEU A 124 -4.52 -5.27 7.00
N ARG A 125 -4.17 -6.34 7.71
CA ARG A 125 -3.79 -6.27 9.11
C ARG A 125 -2.79 -7.35 9.45
N ALA A 126 -1.66 -6.99 10.04
CA ALA A 126 -0.76 -7.96 10.64
C ALA A 126 -1.17 -8.20 12.11
N ASP A 127 -1.05 -9.45 12.56
CA ASP A 127 -1.23 -9.80 13.95
C ASP A 127 0.10 -10.11 14.65
N ARG A 128 0.04 -10.31 15.97
CA ARG A 128 1.20 -10.62 16.81
C ARG A 128 1.79 -12.01 16.58
N CYS A 129 1.06 -12.90 15.92
CA CYS A 129 1.49 -14.26 15.62
C CYS A 129 2.26 -14.31 14.29
N GLY A 130 2.37 -13.19 13.58
CA GLY A 130 2.98 -13.16 12.26
C GLY A 130 2.02 -13.61 11.17
N HIS A 131 0.72 -13.37 11.30
CA HIS A 131 -0.19 -13.53 10.16
C HIS A 131 -0.52 -12.21 9.50
N LEU A 132 -0.64 -12.23 8.18
CA LEU A 132 -1.22 -11.14 7.39
C LEU A 132 -2.66 -11.49 7.03
N TRP A 133 -3.58 -10.71 7.58
CA TRP A 133 -5.01 -10.79 7.30
C TRP A 133 -5.32 -9.88 6.12
N VAL A 134 -5.85 -10.46 5.06
CA VAL A 134 -6.14 -9.78 3.79
C VAL A 134 -7.64 -9.80 3.57
N LEU A 135 -8.26 -8.62 3.55
CA LEU A 135 -9.66 -8.50 3.21
C LEU A 135 -9.80 -8.31 1.70
N ASP A 136 -10.18 -9.39 1.01
CA ASP A 136 -10.38 -9.43 -0.43
C ASP A 136 -11.86 -9.22 -0.77
N SER A 137 -12.12 -8.19 -1.59
CA SER A 137 -13.47 -7.88 -2.03
C SER A 137 -14.04 -8.90 -3.02
N GLY A 138 -13.18 -9.67 -3.68
CA GLY A 138 -13.58 -10.58 -4.75
C GLY A 138 -14.08 -9.87 -6.01
N MET A 139 -13.97 -8.53 -6.09
CA MET A 139 -14.50 -7.72 -7.19
C MET A 139 -13.37 -7.04 -7.97
N ALA A 140 -13.36 -7.24 -9.28
CA ALA A 140 -12.45 -6.56 -10.20
C ALA A 140 -13.21 -5.72 -11.24
N ASN A 141 -12.56 -4.66 -11.72
CA ASN A 141 -13.01 -3.74 -12.76
C ASN A 141 -14.33 -3.02 -12.41
N ILE A 142 -14.57 -2.73 -11.13
CA ILE A 142 -15.82 -2.15 -10.63
C ILE A 142 -16.15 -0.75 -11.20
N LEU A 143 -15.15 -0.04 -11.74
CA LEU A 143 -15.32 1.27 -12.38
C LEU A 143 -15.38 1.19 -13.91
N GLU A 144 -15.33 -0.01 -14.48
CA GLU A 144 -15.46 -0.24 -15.91
C GLU A 144 -16.92 -0.64 -16.24
N PRO A 145 -17.49 -0.16 -17.36
CA PRO A 145 -18.89 -0.38 -17.69
C PRO A 145 -19.23 -1.82 -18.14
N GLU A 146 -18.24 -2.57 -18.62
CA GLU A 146 -18.49 -3.79 -19.41
C GLU A 146 -17.97 -5.08 -18.77
N TYR A 147 -17.23 -5.00 -17.67
CA TYR A 147 -16.54 -6.17 -17.09
C TYR A 147 -16.56 -6.12 -15.57
N GLN A 148 -17.29 -7.02 -14.94
CA GLN A 148 -17.22 -7.24 -13.50
C GLN A 148 -17.00 -8.72 -13.24
N ASN A 149 -15.75 -9.07 -12.95
CA ASN A 149 -15.45 -10.37 -12.36
C ASN A 149 -15.73 -10.24 -10.87
N SER A 150 -16.73 -10.99 -10.40
CA SER A 150 -17.12 -10.99 -8.99
C SER A 150 -17.16 -12.42 -8.47
N VAL A 151 -16.50 -12.61 -7.34
CA VAL A 151 -16.58 -13.81 -6.51
C VAL A 151 -16.96 -13.40 -5.09
N PRO A 152 -17.43 -14.33 -4.24
CA PRO A 152 -17.71 -14.00 -2.85
C PRO A 152 -16.47 -13.38 -2.17
N PRO A 153 -16.64 -12.30 -1.39
CA PRO A 153 -15.54 -11.71 -0.64
C PRO A 153 -14.95 -12.73 0.34
N SER A 154 -13.66 -12.62 0.61
CA SER A 154 -12.94 -13.58 1.45
C SER A 154 -11.95 -12.89 2.38
N ILE A 155 -11.58 -13.59 3.45
CA ILE A 155 -10.47 -13.22 4.33
C ILE A 155 -9.38 -14.23 4.10
N ILE A 156 -8.30 -13.80 3.44
CA ILE A 156 -7.12 -14.63 3.21
C ILE A 156 -6.15 -14.39 4.35
N VAL A 157 -5.62 -15.46 4.92
CA VAL A 157 -4.64 -15.39 6.02
C VAL A 157 -3.35 -15.99 5.52
N PHE A 158 -2.30 -15.18 5.43
CA PHE A 158 -0.95 -15.64 5.12
C PHE A 158 -0.11 -15.77 6.40
N ASP A 159 0.72 -16.79 6.49
CA ASP A 159 1.81 -16.86 7.46
C ASP A 159 2.97 -16.01 6.95
N LEU A 160 3.37 -14.98 7.70
CA LEU A 160 4.44 -14.06 7.29
C LEU A 160 5.84 -14.65 7.44
N ASN A 161 6.00 -15.84 8.03
CA ASN A 161 7.29 -16.50 8.16
C ASN A 161 7.72 -17.18 6.86
N ASP A 162 6.78 -17.81 6.15
CA ASP A 162 7.03 -18.54 4.90
C ASP A 162 6.16 -18.09 3.72
N ASP A 163 5.32 -17.07 3.93
CA ASP A 163 4.40 -16.47 2.95
C ASP A 163 3.37 -17.46 2.38
N SER A 164 3.09 -18.56 3.11
CA SER A 164 2.08 -19.55 2.75
C SER A 164 0.66 -19.14 3.18
N ILE A 165 -0.35 -19.67 2.50
CA ILE A 165 -1.74 -19.51 2.92
C ILE A 165 -2.06 -20.45 4.08
N VAL A 166 -2.55 -19.87 5.17
CA VAL A 166 -3.14 -20.60 6.29
C VAL A 166 -4.63 -20.85 6.05
N ARG A 167 -5.36 -19.85 5.52
CA ARG A 167 -6.81 -19.93 5.31
C ARG A 167 -7.33 -18.99 4.22
N ARG A 168 -8.45 -19.37 3.60
CA ARG A 168 -9.32 -18.55 2.75
C ARG A 168 -10.79 -18.70 3.15
#